data_AF-A0A4P9W800-F1
#
_entry.id   AF-A0A4P9W800-F1
#
_cell.length_a   1.000
_cell.length_b   1.000
_cell.length_c   1.000
_cell.angle_alpha   90.00
_cell.angle_beta   90.00
_cell.angle_gamma   90.00
#
_symmetry.space_group_name_H-M   'P 1'
#
loop_
_entity.id
_entity.type
_entity.pdbx_description
1 polymer ?
#
loop_
_entity_poly.entity_id
_entity_poly.type
_entity_poly.pdbx_seq_one_letter_code
_entity_poly.pdbx_strand_id
1 'polypeptide(L)'
;DLVELEAFREQYKSLSTIAEADGGIDKETFEQCLGPLGLEKNLITERIFSFFDRDGDQVISFEELVCGLSILCKGSLDERMKFAFAGYDLDGDGFISRQELHKMFKAYFHL
;
A
#
# COMPACT_ATOMS: atom_id res chain seq x y z
N ASP A 1 11.25 18.21 -6.22
CA ASP A 1 12.62 18.75 -6.21
C ASP A 1 13.61 17.63 -5.86
N LEU A 2 14.86 17.64 -6.31
CA LEU A 2 15.84 16.59 -5.95
C LEU A 2 16.09 16.54 -4.44
N VAL A 3 16.09 17.71 -3.78
CA VAL A 3 16.31 17.83 -2.34
C VAL A 3 15.17 17.19 -1.54
N GLU A 4 13.93 17.34 -2.01
CA GLU A 4 12.75 16.71 -1.39
C GLU A 4 12.81 15.18 -1.50
N LEU A 5 13.25 14.66 -2.66
CA LEU A 5 13.38 13.21 -2.88
C LEU A 5 14.50 12.62 -2.03
N GLU A 6 15.62 13.32 -1.86
CA GLU A 6 16.70 12.90 -0.97
C GLU A 6 16.26 12.86 0.50
N ALA A 7 15.57 13.91 0.98
CA ALA A 7 15.02 13.93 2.33
C ALA A 7 14.02 12.78 2.55
N PHE A 8 13.18 12.51 1.55
CA PHE A 8 12.23 11.41 1.59
C PHE A 8 12.93 10.04 1.59
N ARG A 9 14.05 9.90 0.87
CA ARG A 9 14.86 8.68 0.87
C ARG A 9 15.51 8.41 2.22
N GLU A 10 15.96 9.43 2.92
CA GLU A 10 16.49 9.27 4.28
C GLU A 10 15.40 8.84 5.26
N GLN A 11 14.19 9.37 5.12
CA GLN A 11 13.04 8.90 5.91
C GLN A 11 12.69 7.44 5.58
N TYR A 12 12.67 7.05 4.30
CA TYR A 12 12.46 5.67 3.89
C TYR A 12 13.49 4.72 4.52
N LYS A 13 14.78 5.07 4.49
CA LYS A 13 15.83 4.25 5.11
C LYS A 13 15.63 4.07 6.62
N SER A 14 15.08 5.07 7.31
CA SER A 14 14.77 4.94 8.74
C SER A 14 13.65 3.95 9.04
N LEU A 15 12.78 3.69 8.05
CA LEU A 15 11.69 2.73 8.11
C LEU A 15 12.04 1.38 7.46
N SER A 16 13.14 1.30 6.71
CA SER A 16 13.57 0.08 6.05
C SER A 16 14.04 -0.96 7.07
N THR A 17 13.51 -2.17 6.99
CA THR A 17 13.92 -3.31 7.85
C THR A 17 14.86 -4.27 7.15
N ILE A 18 14.98 -4.19 5.82
CA ILE A 18 15.91 -5.03 5.05
C ILE A 18 17.26 -4.32 4.94
N ALA A 19 18.33 -5.06 5.29
CA ALA A 19 19.69 -4.53 5.36
C ALA A 19 20.47 -4.59 4.02
N GLU A 20 19.84 -5.08 2.94
CA GLU A 20 20.45 -5.13 1.60
C GLU A 20 20.43 -3.75 0.91
N ALA A 21 21.15 -3.64 -0.22
CA ALA A 21 21.68 -2.39 -0.77
C ALA A 21 20.67 -1.24 -0.99
N ASP A 22 19.42 -1.55 -1.32
CA ASP A 22 18.35 -0.55 -1.56
C ASP A 22 17.28 -0.47 -0.46
N GLY A 23 17.36 -1.33 0.55
CA GLY A 23 16.38 -1.42 1.64
C GLY A 23 15.04 -2.03 1.22
N GLY A 24 14.08 -2.03 2.15
CA GLY A 24 12.76 -2.60 1.96
C GLY A 24 11.89 -2.42 3.20
N ILE A 25 10.61 -2.08 3.01
CA ILE A 25 9.63 -2.03 4.10
C ILE A 25 8.76 -3.29 4.00
N ASP A 26 8.93 -4.22 4.94
CA ASP A 26 8.07 -5.40 5.04
C ASP A 26 6.67 -5.05 5.56
N LYS A 27 5.75 -6.02 5.45
CA LYS A 27 4.36 -5.86 5.89
C LYS A 27 4.22 -5.51 7.37
N GLU A 28 5.05 -6.09 8.24
CA GLU A 28 5.00 -5.83 9.68
C GLU A 28 5.36 -4.38 9.99
N THR A 29 6.40 -3.87 9.35
CA THR A 29 6.88 -2.50 9.52
C THR A 29 5.90 -1.50 8.90
N PHE A 30 5.35 -1.84 7.74
CA PHE A 30 4.29 -1.05 7.12
C PHE A 30 3.06 -0.93 8.03
N GLU A 31 2.63 -2.03 8.64
CA GLU A 31 1.53 -2.03 9.61
C GLU A 31 1.83 -1.12 10.81
N GLN A 32 3.06 -1.14 11.34
CA GLN A 32 3.47 -0.21 12.41
C GLN A 32 3.39 1.27 11.97
N CYS A 33 3.68 1.55 10.70
CA CYS A 33 3.59 2.91 10.15
C CYS A 33 2.15 3.40 9.97
N LEU A 34 1.17 2.50 9.77
CA LEU A 34 -0.25 2.84 9.62
C LEU A 34 -0.92 3.25 10.96
N GLY A 35 -0.22 3.13 12.08
CA GLY A 35 -0.75 3.52 13.40
C GLY A 35 -1.98 2.69 13.77
N PRO A 36 -3.08 3.31 14.22
CA PRO A 36 -4.29 2.58 14.63
C PRO A 36 -4.87 1.66 13.55
N LEU A 37 -4.69 2.02 12.27
CA LEU A 37 -5.18 1.21 11.14
C LEU A 37 -4.38 -0.09 10.98
N GLY A 38 -3.10 -0.11 11.37
CA GLY A 38 -2.26 -1.30 11.31
C GLY A 38 -2.34 -2.21 12.53
N LEU A 39 -3.06 -1.81 13.59
CA LEU A 39 -3.24 -2.63 14.80
C LEU A 39 -4.13 -3.85 14.55
N GLU A 40 -5.03 -3.76 13.58
CA GLU A 40 -5.94 -4.84 13.21
C GLU A 40 -5.55 -5.43 11.87
N LYS A 41 -4.82 -6.55 11.93
CA LYS A 41 -4.48 -7.35 10.76
C LYS A 41 -5.76 -7.87 10.12
N ASN A 42 -6.16 -7.27 9.02
CA ASN A 42 -7.37 -7.62 8.30
C ASN A 42 -7.16 -7.42 6.79
N LEU A 43 -8.20 -7.73 6.01
CA LEU A 43 -8.11 -7.60 4.56
C LEU A 43 -7.82 -6.15 4.12
N ILE A 44 -8.25 -5.13 4.87
CA ILE A 44 -8.02 -3.73 4.51
C ILE A 44 -6.53 -3.39 4.56
N THR A 45 -5.83 -3.75 5.64
CA THR A 45 -4.37 -3.50 5.74
C THR A 45 -3.61 -4.23 4.66
N GLU A 46 -4.04 -5.44 4.31
CA GLU A 46 -3.48 -6.22 3.22
C GLU A 46 -3.69 -5.55 1.84
N ARG A 47 -4.89 -5.03 1.56
CA ARG A 47 -5.15 -4.31 0.30
C ARG A 47 -4.39 -3.00 0.21
N ILE A 48 -4.18 -2.30 1.32
CA ILE A 48 -3.34 -1.10 1.35
C ILE A 48 -1.88 -1.47 1.09
N PHE A 49 -1.38 -2.57 1.64
CA PHE A 49 -0.02 -3.04 1.36
C PHE A 49 0.17 -3.37 -0.12
N SER A 50 -0.72 -4.19 -0.71
CA SER A 50 -0.69 -4.55 -2.14
C SER A 50 -0.89 -3.36 -3.09
N PHE A 51 -1.34 -2.20 -2.60
CA PHE A 51 -1.35 -0.98 -3.41
C PHE A 51 0.06 -0.43 -3.63
N PHE A 52 0.94 -0.59 -2.64
CA PHE A 52 2.34 -0.16 -2.71
C PHE A 52 3.21 -1.25 -3.36
N ASP A 53 3.14 -2.49 -2.86
CA ASP A 53 3.87 -3.66 -3.40
C ASP A 53 3.26 -4.09 -4.74
N ARG A 54 3.85 -3.62 -5.84
CA ARG A 54 3.34 -3.80 -7.21
C ARG A 54 3.95 -4.99 -7.90
N ASP A 55 5.19 -5.34 -7.56
CA ASP A 55 5.85 -6.52 -8.12
C ASP A 55 5.52 -7.80 -7.34
N GLY A 56 4.92 -7.69 -6.15
CA GLY A 56 4.43 -8.80 -5.35
C GLY A 56 5.56 -9.54 -4.63
N ASP A 57 6.71 -8.90 -4.42
CA ASP A 57 7.84 -9.48 -3.69
C ASP A 57 7.65 -9.47 -2.16
N GLN A 58 6.51 -8.96 -1.68
CA GLN A 58 6.13 -8.81 -0.28
C GLN A 58 6.94 -7.76 0.49
N VAL A 59 7.58 -6.84 -0.23
CA VAL A 59 8.36 -5.73 0.29
C VAL A 59 7.97 -4.45 -0.47
N ILE A 60 7.94 -3.31 0.21
CA ILE A 60 7.75 -2.02 -0.47
C ILE A 60 9.12 -1.40 -0.72
N SER A 61 9.51 -1.35 -1.99
CA SER A 61 10.70 -0.63 -2.44
C SER A 61 10.52 0.90 -2.35
N PHE A 62 11.62 1.65 -2.39
CA PHE A 62 11.55 3.11 -2.39
C PHE A 62 10.75 3.66 -3.57
N GLU A 63 10.93 3.05 -4.76
CA GLU A 63 10.26 3.47 -6.00
C GLU A 63 8.75 3.25 -5.91
N GLU A 64 8.33 2.12 -5.35
CA GLU A 64 6.93 1.78 -5.10
C GLU A 64 6.28 2.71 -4.10
N LEU A 65 6.96 3.02 -2.99
CA LEU A 65 6.45 3.96 -2.00
C LEU A 65 6.24 5.35 -2.61
N VAL A 66 7.23 5.86 -3.35
CA VAL A 66 7.15 7.17 -4.01
C VAL A 66 6.04 7.19 -5.06
N CYS A 67 5.92 6.14 -5.87
CA CYS A 67 4.86 6.03 -6.87
C CYS A 67 3.47 5.97 -6.22
N GLY A 68 3.30 5.13 -5.19
CA GLY A 68 2.05 5.00 -4.46
C GLY A 68 1.61 6.33 -3.83
N LEU A 69 2.52 7.03 -3.14
CA LEU A 69 2.24 8.34 -2.53
C LEU A 69 1.97 9.43 -3.58
N SER A 70 2.68 9.42 -4.70
CA SER A 70 2.44 10.36 -5.81
C SER A 70 0.99 10.27 -6.29
N ILE A 71 0.48 9.05 -6.48
CA ILE A 71 -0.91 8.80 -6.88
C ILE A 71 -1.89 9.22 -5.78
N LEU A 72 -1.65 8.82 -4.53
CA LEU A 72 -2.56 9.14 -3.41
C LEU A 72 -2.66 10.64 -3.15
N CYS A 73 -1.54 11.35 -3.15
CA CYS A 73 -1.49 12.76 -2.78
C CYS A 73 -1.72 13.70 -3.98
N LYS A 74 -1.18 13.36 -5.16
CA LYS A 74 -1.13 14.25 -6.33
C LYS A 74 -1.73 13.66 -7.61
N GLY A 75 -2.09 12.38 -7.60
CA GLY A 75 -2.74 11.74 -8.75
C GLY A 75 -4.10 12.35 -9.08
N SER A 76 -4.49 12.24 -10.34
CA SER A 76 -5.81 12.59 -10.84
C SER A 76 -6.91 11.72 -10.22
N LEU A 77 -8.17 12.16 -10.35
CA LEU A 77 -9.32 11.38 -9.90
C LEU A 77 -9.35 10.00 -10.58
N ASP A 78 -9.12 9.95 -11.90
CA ASP A 78 -9.08 8.70 -12.66
C ASP A 78 -8.00 7.74 -12.18
N GLU A 79 -6.80 8.23 -11.88
CA GLU A 79 -5.73 7.39 -11.31
C GLU A 79 -6.18 6.84 -9.96
N ARG A 80 -6.63 7.69 -9.04
CA ARG A 80 -7.10 7.26 -7.71
C ARG A 80 -8.25 6.26 -7.80
N MET A 81 -9.19 6.46 -8.73
CA MET A 81 -10.30 5.54 -8.96
C MET A 81 -9.83 4.16 -9.46
N LYS A 82 -8.88 4.11 -10.39
CA LYS A 82 -8.31 2.84 -10.87
C LYS A 82 -7.68 2.05 -9.73
N PHE A 83 -6.94 2.72 -8.85
CA PHE A 83 -6.34 2.07 -7.69
C PHE A 83 -7.35 1.68 -6.62
N ALA A 84 -8.35 2.53 -6.36
CA ALA A 84 -9.45 2.16 -5.48
C ALA A 84 -10.16 0.91 -5.99
N PHE A 85 -10.45 0.85 -7.29
CA PHE A 85 -11.07 -0.32 -7.92
C PHE A 85 -10.20 -1.57 -7.77
N ALA A 86 -8.92 -1.48 -8.10
CA ALA A 86 -7.95 -2.56 -7.91
C ALA A 86 -7.85 -2.99 -6.43
N GLY A 87 -8.09 -2.09 -5.49
CA GLY A 87 -8.16 -2.43 -4.06
C GLY A 87 -9.34 -3.34 -3.70
N TYR A 88 -10.48 -3.21 -4.38
CA TYR A 88 -11.69 -4.02 -4.15
C TYR A 88 -11.75 -5.31 -4.98
N ASP A 89 -11.18 -5.30 -6.17
CA ASP A 89 -11.05 -6.47 -7.06
C ASP A 89 -9.95 -7.40 -6.50
N LEU A 90 -10.36 -8.46 -5.81
CA LEU A 90 -9.47 -9.33 -5.05
C LEU A 90 -8.83 -10.42 -5.94
N ASP A 91 -9.54 -10.88 -6.97
CA ASP A 91 -9.04 -11.90 -7.89
C ASP A 91 -8.41 -11.33 -9.17
N GLY A 92 -8.56 -10.01 -9.40
CA GLY A 92 -7.91 -9.30 -10.50
C GLY A 92 -8.58 -9.54 -11.85
N ASP A 93 -9.85 -9.96 -11.87
CA ASP A 93 -10.59 -10.23 -13.11
C ASP A 93 -11.08 -8.94 -13.81
N GLY A 94 -10.90 -7.78 -13.19
CA GLY A 94 -11.31 -6.48 -13.68
C GLY A 94 -12.74 -6.10 -13.29
N PHE A 95 -13.40 -6.89 -12.45
CA PHE A 95 -14.74 -6.65 -11.93
C PHE A 95 -14.76 -6.69 -10.39
N ILE A 96 -15.73 -6.02 -9.78
CA ILE A 96 -15.97 -6.17 -8.33
C ILE A 96 -17.22 -7.03 -8.16
N SER A 97 -17.01 -8.29 -7.82
CA SER A 97 -18.07 -9.23 -7.53
C SER A 97 -18.77 -8.92 -6.20
N ARG A 98 -20.00 -9.41 -6.05
CA ARG A 98 -20.73 -9.33 -4.77
C ARG A 98 -19.94 -9.97 -3.63
N GLN A 99 -19.19 -11.04 -3.91
CA GLN A 99 -18.43 -11.77 -2.91
C GLN A 99 -17.25 -10.94 -2.39
N GLU A 100 -16.54 -10.25 -3.28
CA GLU A 100 -15.41 -9.39 -2.93
C GLU A 100 -15.87 -8.17 -2.15
N LEU A 101 -16.94 -7.51 -2.60
CA LEU A 101 -17.54 -6.41 -1.87
C LEU A 101 -17.97 -6.83 -0.46
N HIS A 102 -18.56 -8.03 -0.32
CA HIS A 102 -18.97 -8.58 0.98
C HIS A 102 -17.78 -8.89 1.89
N LYS A 103 -16.68 -9.43 1.34
CA LYS A 103 -15.44 -9.67 2.10
C LYS A 103 -14.83 -8.36 2.60
N MET A 104 -14.74 -7.35 1.73
CA MET A 104 -14.24 -6.03 2.10
C MET A 104 -15.11 -5.36 3.16
N PHE A 105 -16.44 -5.44 3.02
CA PHE A 105 -17.38 -4.89 4.00
C PHE A 105 -17.21 -5.55 5.38
N LYS A 106 -17.07 -6.88 5.42
CA LYS A 106 -16.80 -7.59 6.67
C LYS A 106 -15.50 -7.16 7.34
N ALA A 107 -14.44 -7.02 6.56
CA ALA A 107 -13.15 -6.57 7.06
C ALA A 107 -13.21 -5.15 7.63
N TYR A 108 -13.97 -4.25 6.99
CA TYR A 108 -14.11 -2.86 7.43
C TYR A 108 -14.91 -2.70 8.74
N PHE A 109 -15.95 -3.51 8.93
CA PHE A 109 -16.86 -3.40 10.08
C PHE A 109 -16.60 -4.44 11.17
N HIS A 110 -15.53 -5.24 11.03
CA HIS A 110 -15.20 -6.36 11.93
C HIS A 110 -16.37 -7.36 12.11
N LEU A 111 -17.05 -7.69 11.00
CA LEU A 111 -18.24 -8.56 10.95
C LEU A 111 -17.95 -10.01 10.51
#